data_AF-A0A947T0L1-F1
#
_entry.id   AF-A0A947T0L1-F1
#
_cell.length_a   1.000
_cell.length_b   1.000
_cell.length_c   1.000
_cell.angle_alpha   90.00
_cell.angle_beta   90.00
_cell.angle_gamma   90.00
#
_symmetry.space_group_name_H-M   'P 1'
#
loop_
_entity.id
_entity.type
_entity.pdbx_description
1 polymer ?
#
loop_
_entity_poly.entity_id
_entity_poly.type
_entity_poly.pdbx_seq_one_letter_code
_entity_poly.pdbx_strand_id
1 'polypeptide(L)'
;MNTIAPFPVIKPSVGLPPVLLPLFGNQVPAGFPSPADDYLERRLSLDEHLVPNKNSTFLVRARGNSMVGAGIFDGDLMVVDKALNAQSGDIVVAVVDGEFTVKYLGLLNGVICLKPANPRFQTIQFTEGQELEIWGVVTSTIKQFRR
;
A
#
# COMPACT_ATOMS: atom_id res chain seq x y z
N MET A 1 -5.12 28.49 -13.49
CA MET A 1 -4.75 27.18 -14.06
C MET A 1 -3.66 26.61 -13.18
N ASN A 2 -4.03 25.79 -12.19
CA ASN A 2 -3.06 25.23 -11.26
C ASN A 2 -2.46 23.97 -11.90
N THR A 3 -1.29 24.12 -12.51
CA THR A 3 -0.52 23.00 -13.01
C THR A 3 0.06 22.25 -11.80
N ILE A 4 -0.53 21.11 -11.48
CA ILE A 4 0.05 20.15 -10.54
C ILE A 4 1.34 19.65 -11.19
N ALA A 5 2.49 19.98 -10.58
CA ALA A 5 3.77 19.50 -11.08
C ALA A 5 3.78 17.97 -11.07
N PRO A 6 4.20 17.29 -12.15
CA PRO A 6 4.33 15.84 -12.13
C PRO A 6 5.33 15.46 -11.03
N PHE A 7 4.94 14.52 -10.16
CA PHE A 7 5.86 13.96 -9.17
C PHE A 7 7.14 13.50 -9.88
N PRO A 8 8.33 13.74 -9.29
CA PRO A 8 9.57 13.24 -9.86
C PRO A 8 9.47 11.71 -9.94
N VAL A 9 9.47 11.18 -11.16
CA VAL A 9 9.58 9.74 -11.41
C VAL A 9 10.99 9.34 -11.01
N ILE A 10 11.19 9.00 -9.74
CA ILE A 10 12.43 8.43 -9.25
C ILE A 10 12.52 7.04 -9.86
N LYS A 11 13.45 6.86 -10.81
CA LYS A 11 13.74 5.55 -11.39
C LYS A 11 14.34 4.66 -10.30
N PRO A 12 13.92 3.40 -10.17
CA PRO A 12 14.48 2.49 -9.18
C PRO A 12 15.99 2.34 -9.43
N SER A 13 16.80 2.67 -8.43
CA SER A 13 18.24 2.49 -8.49
C SER A 13 18.56 1.00 -8.42
N VAL A 14 18.89 0.40 -9.55
CA VAL A 14 19.41 -0.97 -9.65
C VAL A 14 20.87 -0.96 -9.19
N GLY A 15 21.24 -1.76 -8.17
CA GLY A 15 22.67 -2.03 -7.92
C GLY A 15 23.14 -2.33 -6.50
N LEU A 16 22.29 -2.39 -5.47
CA LEU A 16 22.73 -2.76 -4.11
C LEU A 16 22.29 -4.19 -3.74
N PRO A 17 23.16 -5.00 -3.13
CA PRO A 17 22.78 -6.30 -2.60
C PRO A 17 21.74 -6.13 -1.47
N PRO A 18 20.78 -7.07 -1.34
CA PRO A 18 19.75 -7.01 -0.31
C PRO A 18 20.37 -7.08 1.09
N VAL A 19 19.83 -6.29 2.03
CA VAL A 19 20.26 -6.34 3.43
C VAL A 19 19.53 -7.48 4.12
N LEU A 20 20.27 -8.53 4.48
CA LEU A 20 19.74 -9.68 5.20
C LEU A 20 19.85 -9.46 6.71
N LEU A 21 18.71 -9.40 7.38
CA LEU A 21 18.63 -9.31 8.84
C LEU A 21 18.26 -10.67 9.44
N PRO A 22 18.78 -11.03 10.63
CA PRO A 22 18.27 -12.17 11.38
C PRO A 22 16.77 -12.03 11.64
N LEU A 23 16.00 -13.01 11.17
CA LEU A 23 14.58 -13.17 11.48
C LEU A 23 14.47 -14.19 12.59
N PHE A 24 13.87 -13.77 13.70
CA PHE A 24 13.58 -14.68 14.80
C PHE A 24 12.60 -15.77 14.33
N GLY A 25 12.98 -17.04 14.48
CA GLY A 25 12.25 -18.17 13.91
C GLY A 25 10.87 -18.40 14.54
N ASN A 26 10.70 -18.00 15.80
CA ASN A 26 9.44 -18.08 16.52
C ASN A 26 8.58 -16.84 16.28
N GLN A 27 7.29 -17.03 16.04
CA GLN A 27 6.33 -15.93 16.11
C GLN A 27 6.32 -15.41 17.54
N VAL A 28 6.73 -14.16 17.75
CA VAL A 28 6.59 -13.52 19.06
C VAL A 28 5.11 -13.32 19.29
N PRO A 29 4.50 -13.91 20.33
CA PRO A 29 3.09 -13.68 20.60
C PRO A 29 2.90 -12.19 20.86
N ALA A 30 1.93 -11.57 20.20
CA ALA A 30 1.49 -10.21 20.52
C ALA A 30 0.79 -10.13 21.91
N GLY A 31 0.91 -11.17 22.73
CA GLY A 31 0.27 -11.40 24.03
C GLY A 31 1.24 -12.08 25.01
N PHE A 32 0.74 -12.98 25.87
CA PHE A 32 1.55 -13.54 26.97
C PHE A 32 2.73 -14.40 26.46
N PRO A 33 3.98 -14.14 26.89
CA PRO A 33 5.13 -14.89 26.42
C PRO A 33 5.07 -16.33 26.96
N SER A 34 5.16 -17.33 26.07
CA SER A 34 5.35 -18.73 26.46
C SER A 34 6.78 -19.16 26.15
N PRO A 35 7.48 -19.78 27.12
CA PRO A 35 8.87 -20.22 26.94
C PRO A 35 8.89 -21.60 26.30
N ALA A 36 9.11 -21.67 24.98
CA ALA A 36 9.54 -22.89 24.31
C ALA A 36 10.35 -22.49 23.07
N ASP A 37 11.64 -22.83 23.08
CA ASP A 37 12.58 -22.51 22.01
C ASP A 37 12.91 -23.76 21.20
N ASP A 38 12.75 -23.64 19.87
CA ASP A 38 13.51 -24.39 18.87
C ASP A 38 14.09 -23.35 17.89
N TYR A 39 15.43 -23.28 17.87
CA TYR A 39 16.17 -22.18 17.25
C TYR A 39 16.39 -22.45 15.75
N LEU A 40 15.45 -21.98 14.91
CA LEU A 40 15.66 -21.90 13.46
C LEU A 40 16.06 -20.47 13.10
N GLU A 41 17.35 -20.25 12.81
CA GLU A 41 17.81 -18.99 12.23
C GLU A 41 17.29 -18.84 10.79
N ARG A 42 16.34 -17.93 10.57
CA ARG A 42 16.01 -17.47 9.22
C ARG A 42 16.63 -16.09 9.01
N ARG A 43 16.97 -15.76 7.77
CA ARG A 43 17.38 -14.40 7.37
C ARG A 43 16.26 -13.83 6.50
N LEU A 44 15.98 -12.54 6.65
CA LEU A 44 14.95 -11.84 5.87
C LEU A 44 15.52 -10.54 5.32
N SER A 45 15.31 -10.31 4.03
CA SER A 45 15.45 -9.00 3.42
C SER A 45 14.06 -8.37 3.29
N LEU A 46 13.91 -7.13 3.75
CA LEU A 46 12.65 -6.40 3.61
C LEU A 46 12.39 -6.00 2.16
N ASP A 47 13.44 -5.74 1.38
CA ASP A 47 13.29 -5.44 -0.04
C ASP A 47 12.78 -6.65 -0.81
N GLU A 48 13.31 -7.85 -0.59
CA GLU A 48 12.80 -9.06 -1.24
C GLU A 48 11.41 -9.44 -0.74
N HIS A 49 11.12 -9.19 0.55
CA HIS A 49 9.84 -9.57 1.14
C HIS A 49 8.69 -8.65 0.73
N LEU A 50 8.91 -7.33 0.71
CA LEU A 50 7.86 -6.34 0.44
C LEU A 50 7.84 -5.87 -1.01
N VAL A 51 8.96 -6.01 -1.73
CA VAL A 51 9.17 -5.47 -3.08
C VAL A 51 9.52 -6.60 -4.06
N PRO A 52 8.53 -7.46 -4.42
CA PRO A 52 8.77 -8.56 -5.35
C PRO A 52 9.19 -8.03 -6.74
N ASN A 53 8.62 -6.91 -7.18
CA ASN A 53 8.92 -6.27 -8.46
C ASN A 53 9.60 -4.91 -8.27
N LYS A 54 10.91 -4.89 -8.10
CA LYS A 54 11.71 -3.65 -7.86
C LYS A 54 11.52 -2.56 -8.92
N ASN A 55 11.18 -2.94 -10.15
CA ASN A 55 11.04 -2.01 -11.28
C ASN A 55 9.67 -1.31 -11.35
N SER A 56 8.65 -1.85 -10.68
CA SER A 56 7.27 -1.35 -10.72
C SER A 56 6.73 -0.98 -9.34
N THR A 57 7.55 -1.10 -8.30
CA THR A 57 7.14 -0.81 -6.92
C THR A 57 7.55 0.58 -6.48
N PHE A 58 6.63 1.29 -5.84
CA PHE A 58 6.79 2.64 -5.33
C PHE A 58 6.41 2.69 -3.86
N LEU A 59 7.08 3.57 -3.11
CA LEU A 59 6.72 3.87 -1.73
C LEU A 59 5.95 5.18 -1.68
N VAL A 60 4.74 5.16 -1.11
CA VAL A 60 3.83 6.31 -1.07
C VAL A 60 3.42 6.55 0.37
N ARG A 61 3.51 7.79 0.84
CA ARG A 61 3.03 8.14 2.19
C ARG A 61 1.53 8.41 2.16
N ALA A 62 0.79 7.72 3.01
CA ALA A 62 -0.65 7.94 3.19
C ALA A 62 -0.91 9.31 3.82
N ARG A 63 -1.99 9.96 3.39
CA ARG A 63 -2.50 11.21 3.97
C ARG A 63 -3.99 11.11 4.21
N GLY A 64 -4.42 11.52 5.40
CA GLY A 64 -5.80 11.49 5.84
C GLY A 64 -6.27 10.14 6.38
N ASN A 65 -7.55 10.08 6.76
CA ASN A 65 -8.09 9.01 7.60
C ASN A 65 -9.14 8.13 6.89
N SER A 66 -9.26 8.24 5.56
CA SER A 66 -10.31 7.52 4.82
C SER A 66 -10.15 5.99 4.82
N MET A 67 -8.96 5.49 5.18
CA MET A 67 -8.59 4.08 5.11
C MET A 67 -8.24 3.46 6.49
N VAL A 68 -8.62 4.11 7.60
CA VAL A 68 -8.27 3.64 8.95
C VAL A 68 -8.80 2.24 9.28
N GLY A 69 -9.98 1.87 8.78
CA GLY A 69 -10.53 0.52 8.96
C GLY A 69 -9.78 -0.57 8.17
N ALA A 70 -8.94 -0.17 7.19
CA ALA A 70 -8.01 -1.05 6.50
C ALA A 70 -6.63 -1.09 7.17
N GLY A 71 -6.46 -0.40 8.32
CA GLY A 71 -5.18 -0.30 9.00
C GLY A 71 -4.20 0.71 8.40
N ILE A 72 -4.66 1.56 7.46
CA ILE A 72 -3.87 2.64 6.84
C ILE A 72 -4.23 3.97 7.50
N PHE A 73 -3.24 4.57 8.14
CA PHE A 73 -3.37 5.80 8.92
C PHE A 73 -2.53 6.92 8.30
N ASP A 74 -2.84 8.15 8.67
CA ASP A 74 -2.08 9.31 8.24
C ASP A 74 -0.59 9.16 8.59
N GLY A 75 0.28 9.36 7.59
CA GLY A 75 1.73 9.25 7.74
C GLY A 75 2.33 7.86 7.49
N ASP A 76 1.51 6.80 7.42
CA ASP A 76 1.97 5.45 7.10
C ASP A 76 2.65 5.38 5.73
N LEU A 77 3.62 4.47 5.59
CA LEU A 77 4.29 4.23 4.31
C LEU A 77 3.64 3.03 3.62
N MET A 78 3.09 3.23 2.43
CA MET A 78 2.48 2.18 1.61
C MET A 78 3.47 1.71 0.55
N VAL A 79 3.49 0.41 0.32
CA VAL A 79 4.16 -0.21 -0.83
C VAL A 79 3.13 -0.41 -1.93
N VAL A 80 3.40 0.13 -3.10
CA VAL A 80 2.46 0.16 -4.23
C VAL A 80 3.11 -0.46 -5.46
N ASP A 81 2.52 -1.49 -6.04
CA ASP A 81 2.99 -2.12 -7.28
C ASP A 81 2.11 -1.69 -8.46
N LYS A 82 2.73 -1.06 -9.47
CA LYS A 82 2.07 -0.63 -10.71
C LYS A 82 1.92 -1.75 -11.75
N ALA A 83 2.63 -2.87 -11.59
CA ALA A 83 2.55 -3.99 -12.53
C ALA A 83 1.39 -4.95 -12.22
N LEU A 84 0.77 -4.83 -11.05
CA LEU A 84 -0.39 -5.65 -10.67
C LEU A 84 -1.66 -5.13 -11.35
N ASN A 85 -2.44 -6.06 -11.91
CA ASN A 85 -3.79 -5.79 -12.37
C ASN A 85 -4.72 -5.72 -11.16
N ALA A 86 -5.29 -4.54 -10.90
CA ALA A 86 -6.18 -4.35 -9.75
C ALA A 86 -7.49 -5.15 -9.90
N GLN A 87 -7.93 -5.73 -8.78
CA GLN A 87 -9.15 -6.52 -8.68
C GLN A 87 -10.11 -5.91 -7.66
N SER A 88 -11.39 -6.28 -7.75
CA SER A 88 -12.37 -5.87 -6.75
C SER A 88 -11.98 -6.42 -5.38
N GLY A 89 -11.88 -5.55 -4.38
CA GLY A 89 -11.40 -5.87 -3.03
C GLY A 89 -9.97 -5.41 -2.76
N ASP A 90 -9.19 -5.09 -3.80
CA ASP A 90 -7.84 -4.56 -3.63
C ASP A 90 -7.87 -3.12 -3.12
N ILE A 91 -6.87 -2.77 -2.32
CA ILE A 91 -6.59 -1.37 -2.01
C ILE A 91 -5.77 -0.80 -3.16
N VAL A 92 -6.27 0.25 -3.79
CA VAL A 92 -5.63 0.88 -4.94
C VAL A 92 -5.27 2.32 -4.64
N VAL A 93 -4.17 2.76 -5.24
CA VAL A 93 -3.92 4.17 -5.50
C VAL A 93 -4.58 4.49 -6.84
N ALA A 94 -5.59 5.34 -6.82
CA ALA A 94 -6.33 5.78 -7.99
C ALA A 94 -6.12 7.28 -8.22
N VAL A 95 -6.16 7.70 -9.48
CA VAL A 95 -6.23 9.10 -9.88
C VAL A 95 -7.65 9.35 -10.37
N VAL A 96 -8.35 10.25 -9.71
CA VAL A 96 -9.71 10.67 -10.05
C VAL A 96 -9.66 12.13 -10.46
N ASP A 97 -9.99 12.44 -11.72
CA ASP A 97 -9.95 13.80 -12.27
C ASP A 97 -8.61 14.53 -11.99
N GLY A 98 -7.50 13.79 -12.06
CA GLY A 98 -6.14 14.29 -11.81
C GLY A 98 -5.69 14.28 -10.35
N GLU A 99 -6.54 13.90 -9.39
CA GLU A 99 -6.21 13.85 -7.97
C GLU A 99 -6.00 12.42 -7.46
N PHE A 100 -4.91 12.21 -6.71
CA PHE A 100 -4.60 10.91 -6.11
C PHE A 100 -5.47 10.62 -4.89
N THR A 101 -5.99 9.40 -4.80
CA THR A 101 -6.73 8.88 -3.66
C THR A 101 -6.40 7.42 -3.41
N VAL A 102 -6.57 6.97 -2.16
CA VAL A 102 -6.40 5.55 -1.77
C VAL A 102 -7.72 5.01 -1.26
N LYS A 103 -8.22 3.95 -1.88
CA LYS A 103 -9.52 3.35 -1.61
C LYS A 103 -9.51 1.86 -1.94
N TYR A 104 -10.50 1.12 -1.45
CA TYR A 104 -10.81 -0.19 -2.00
C TYR A 104 -11.42 -0.03 -3.39
N LEU A 105 -10.88 -0.73 -4.38
CA LEU A 105 -11.55 -0.92 -5.65
C LEU A 105 -12.74 -1.86 -5.44
N GLY A 106 -13.90 -1.50 -5.96
CA GLY A 106 -15.06 -2.37 -5.85
C GLY A 106 -16.08 -2.14 -6.93
N LEU A 107 -17.13 -2.95 -6.88
CA LEU A 107 -18.31 -2.79 -7.71
C LEU A 107 -19.51 -2.42 -6.85
N LEU A 108 -20.36 -1.56 -7.39
CA LEU A 108 -21.68 -1.22 -6.85
C LEU A 108 -22.66 -1.22 -8.01
N ASN A 109 -23.69 -2.07 -7.95
CA ASN A 109 -24.67 -2.24 -9.03
C ASN A 109 -24.02 -2.55 -10.41
N GLY A 110 -22.88 -3.25 -10.41
CA GLY A 110 -22.13 -3.57 -11.64
C GLY A 110 -21.22 -2.45 -12.14
N VAL A 111 -21.20 -1.29 -11.49
CA VAL A 111 -20.34 -0.14 -11.86
C VAL A 111 -19.16 -0.05 -10.91
N ILE A 112 -17.99 0.31 -11.45
CA ILE A 112 -16.77 0.55 -10.67
C ILE A 112 -17.02 1.67 -9.66
N CYS A 113 -16.55 1.47 -8.43
CA CYS A 113 -16.60 2.45 -7.38
C CYS A 113 -15.36 2.35 -6.49
N LEU A 114 -15.05 3.43 -5.77
CA LEU A 114 -13.97 3.47 -4.80
C LEU A 114 -14.55 3.57 -3.39
N LYS A 115 -14.33 2.54 -2.58
CA LYS A 115 -14.91 2.40 -1.24
C LYS A 115 -13.87 2.82 -0.18
N PRO A 116 -14.17 3.80 0.70
CA PRO A 116 -13.32 4.08 1.84
C PRO A 116 -13.44 2.97 2.89
N ALA A 117 -12.38 2.76 3.66
CA ALA A 117 -12.42 1.92 4.85
C ALA A 117 -12.75 2.72 6.13
N ASN A 118 -13.55 3.78 5.99
CA ASN A 118 -13.96 4.61 7.10
C ASN A 118 -15.42 5.04 6.91
N PRO A 119 -16.34 4.69 7.83
CA PRO A 119 -17.76 5.02 7.72
C PRO A 119 -18.08 6.52 7.61
N ARG A 120 -17.15 7.40 7.99
CA ARG A 120 -17.30 8.86 7.88
C ARG A 120 -17.13 9.38 6.46
N PHE A 121 -16.69 8.54 5.52
CA PHE A 121 -16.43 8.90 4.14
C PHE A 121 -17.41 8.17 3.23
N GLN A 122 -17.86 8.84 2.17
CA GLN A 122 -18.78 8.24 1.20
C GLN A 122 -18.03 7.45 0.13
N THR A 123 -18.70 6.43 -0.42
CA THR A 123 -18.20 5.70 -1.59
C THR A 123 -18.23 6.62 -2.80
N ILE A 124 -17.12 6.67 -3.53
CA ILE A 124 -17.01 7.46 -4.76
C ILE A 124 -17.58 6.61 -5.89
N GLN A 125 -18.63 7.10 -6.52
CA GLN A 125 -19.19 6.58 -7.76
C GLN A 125 -18.84 7.56 -8.88
N PHE A 126 -18.59 7.04 -10.07
CA PHE A 126 -18.19 7.85 -11.21
C PHE A 126 -19.40 8.15 -12.07
N THR A 127 -19.62 9.43 -12.39
CA THR A 127 -20.61 9.86 -13.37
C THR A 127 -19.99 9.98 -14.76
N GLU A 128 -20.83 10.12 -15.77
CA GLU A 128 -20.40 10.35 -17.15
C GLU A 128 -19.44 11.55 -17.23
N GLY A 129 -18.27 11.34 -17.87
CA GLY A 129 -17.24 12.36 -18.04
C GLY A 129 -16.17 12.44 -16.95
N GLN A 130 -16.29 11.69 -15.85
CA GLN A 130 -15.21 11.58 -14.87
C GLN A 130 -14.16 10.56 -15.29
N GLU A 131 -12.89 10.88 -15.06
CA GLU A 131 -11.77 10.00 -15.38
C GLU A 131 -11.29 9.25 -14.13
N LEU A 132 -11.15 7.93 -14.28
CA LEU A 132 -10.54 7.06 -13.28
C LEU A 132 -9.35 6.34 -13.91
N GLU A 133 -8.16 6.59 -13.35
CA GLU A 133 -6.97 5.80 -13.62
C GLU A 133 -6.58 5.03 -12.36
N ILE A 134 -6.35 3.72 -12.49
CA ILE A 134 -5.72 2.94 -11.42
C ILE A 134 -4.21 3.07 -11.58
N TRP A 135 -3.57 3.81 -10.68
CA TRP A 135 -2.14 4.04 -10.73
C TRP A 135 -1.34 2.82 -10.26
N GLY A 136 -1.83 2.11 -9.25
CA GLY A 136 -1.20 0.88 -8.75
C GLY A 136 -1.95 0.26 -7.57
N VAL A 137 -1.57 -0.97 -7.22
CA VAL A 137 -2.16 -1.75 -6.13
C VAL A 137 -1.29 -1.64 -4.89
N VAL A 138 -1.90 -1.33 -3.74
CA VAL A 138 -1.22 -1.29 -2.44
C VAL A 138 -1.06 -2.73 -1.94
N THR A 139 0.19 -3.19 -1.82
CA THR A 139 0.52 -4.55 -1.39
C THR A 139 0.82 -4.66 0.10
N SER A 140 1.30 -3.58 0.72
CA SER A 140 1.71 -3.56 2.12
C SER A 140 1.68 -2.16 2.70
N THR A 141 1.59 -2.06 4.03
CA THR A 141 1.69 -0.81 4.78
C THR A 141 2.67 -0.97 5.94
N ILE A 142 3.59 -0.04 6.08
CA ILE A 142 4.67 -0.06 7.07
C ILE A 142 4.41 1.06 8.08
N LYS A 143 4.38 0.68 9.35
CA LYS A 143 4.19 1.58 10.48
C LYS A 143 5.50 1.79 11.20
N GLN A 144 5.89 3.06 11.36
CA GLN A 144 7.06 3.43 12.13
C GLN A 144 6.64 4.15 13.41
N PHE A 145 6.88 3.51 14.55
CA PHE A 145 6.55 4.08 15.86
C PHE A 145 7.69 4.91 16.46
N ARG A 146 8.94 4.60 16.09
CA ARG A 146 10.15 5.27 16.56
C ARG A 146 11.23 5.24 15.48
N ARG A 147 12.07 6.28 15.45
CA ARG A 147 13.26 6.38 14.60
C ARG A 147 14.51 6.45 15.47
#